data_AF-A0A290ZS55-F1
#
_entry.id   AF-A0A290ZS55-F1
#
_cell.length_a   1.000
_cell.length_b   1.000
_cell.length_c   1.000
_cell.angle_alpha   90.00
_cell.angle_beta   90.00
_cell.angle_gamma   90.00
#
_symmetry.space_group_name_H-M   'P 1'
#
loop_
_entity.id
_entity.type
_entity.pdbx_description
1 polymer ?
#
loop_
_entity_poly.entity_id
_entity_poly.type
_entity_poly.pdbx_seq_one_letter_code
_entity_poly.pdbx_strand_id
1 'polypeptide(L)'
;MRTFPTDPRLTAARLVVLTLVADGELANREIEAIDRFHIAELLGVPRDTLVQAIADHCGGLLASQATPGAVRVLDLEQTERLLDSITDPALQKLVCRAMLVLAKADGRITLSEQTLLRHALTRWGLTLESVSVD
;
A
#
# COMPACT_ATOMS: atom_id res chain seq x y z
N MET A 1 11.45 11.34 20.47
CA MET A 1 11.42 9.88 20.28
C MET A 1 12.25 9.57 19.04
N ARG A 2 13.27 8.72 19.15
CA ARG A 2 14.11 8.33 18.00
C ARG A 2 13.26 7.46 17.08
N THR A 3 12.72 8.03 16.01
CA THR A 3 12.18 7.27 14.89
C THR A 3 13.37 6.66 14.16
N PHE A 4 13.62 5.36 14.39
CA PHE A 4 14.48 4.62 13.48
C PHE A 4 13.94 4.80 12.06
N PRO A 5 14.79 4.97 11.04
CA PRO A 5 14.32 4.91 9.67
C PRO A 5 13.65 3.54 9.52
N THR A 6 12.32 3.56 9.38
CA THR A 6 11.56 2.35 9.06
C THR A 6 12.15 1.83 7.76
N ASP A 7 12.44 0.53 7.69
CA ASP A 7 12.94 -0.09 6.47
C ASP A 7 12.05 0.36 5.30
N PRO A 8 12.62 1.01 4.25
CA PRO A 8 11.85 1.51 3.12
C PRO A 8 10.97 0.43 2.48
N ARG A 9 11.41 -0.84 2.51
CA ARG A 9 10.63 -1.97 1.97
C ARG A 9 9.46 -2.35 2.87
N LEU A 10 9.61 -2.20 4.18
CA LEU A 10 8.48 -2.35 5.12
C LEU A 10 7.46 -1.22 4.93
N THR A 11 7.92 0.01 4.68
CA THR A 11 7.02 1.12 4.31
C THR A 11 6.32 0.85 2.98
N ALA A 12 7.03 0.33 1.98
CA ALA A 12 6.46 -0.09 0.71
C ALA A 12 5.35 -1.15 0.90
N ALA A 13 5.61 -2.18 1.72
CA ALA A 13 4.61 -3.18 2.07
C ALA A 13 3.36 -2.55 2.72
N ARG A 14 3.54 -1.60 3.65
CA ARG A 14 2.42 -0.89 4.29
C ARG A 14 1.59 -0.06 3.31
N LEU A 15 2.21 0.64 2.36
CA LEU A 15 1.48 1.38 1.31
C LEU A 15 0.66 0.45 0.41
N VAL A 16 1.21 -0.73 0.11
CA VAL A 16 0.48 -1.74 -0.65
C VAL A 16 -0.71 -2.28 0.14
N VAL A 17 -0.55 -2.55 1.44
CA VAL A 17 -1.67 -2.92 2.31
C VAL A 17 -2.74 -1.83 2.35
N LEU A 18 -2.36 -0.55 2.48
CA LEU A 18 -3.30 0.58 2.42
C LEU A 18 -4.07 0.66 1.11
N THR A 19 -3.49 0.18 0.01
CA THR A 19 -4.16 0.13 -1.29
C THR A 19 -5.24 -0.96 -1.31
N LEU A 20 -4.94 -2.13 -0.75
CA LEU A 20 -5.90 -3.24 -0.68
C LEU A 20 -7.12 -2.91 0.15
N VAL A 21 -6.95 -2.14 1.23
CA VAL A 21 -8.04 -1.77 2.14
C VAL A 21 -8.57 -0.35 1.89
N ALA A 22 -8.26 0.24 0.73
CA ALA A 22 -8.62 1.62 0.42
C ALA A 22 -10.14 1.87 0.37
N ASP A 23 -10.93 0.82 0.14
CA ASP A 23 -12.39 0.83 0.18
C ASP A 23 -12.95 0.55 1.60
N GLY A 24 -12.07 0.27 2.57
CA GLY A 24 -12.41 0.01 3.97
C GLY A 24 -12.68 -1.46 4.29
N GLU A 25 -12.51 -2.38 3.34
CA GLU A 25 -12.67 -3.81 3.55
C GLU A 25 -11.37 -4.55 3.21
N LEU A 26 -11.08 -5.64 3.92
CA LEU A 26 -10.06 -6.61 3.51
C LEU A 26 -10.74 -7.95 3.30
N ALA A 27 -11.17 -8.22 2.08
CA ALA A 27 -11.80 -9.45 1.65
C ALA A 27 -10.75 -10.52 1.28
N ASN A 28 -11.13 -11.80 1.36
CA ASN A 28 -10.24 -12.92 1.00
C ASN A 28 -9.65 -12.78 -0.42
N ARG A 29 -10.40 -12.22 -1.36
CA ARG A 29 -9.94 -11.97 -2.74
C ARG A 29 -8.75 -11.01 -2.82
N GLU A 30 -8.65 -10.03 -1.93
CA GLU A 30 -7.54 -9.06 -1.89
C GLU A 30 -6.29 -9.72 -1.32
N ILE A 31 -6.46 -10.60 -0.32
CA ILE A 31 -5.37 -11.42 0.22
C ILE A 31 -4.89 -12.43 -0.84
N GLU A 32 -5.80 -13.08 -1.57
CA GLU A 32 -5.46 -13.99 -2.67
C GLU A 32 -4.75 -13.25 -3.82
N ALA A 33 -5.10 -11.98 -4.09
CA ALA A 33 -4.43 -11.17 -5.11
C ALA A 33 -2.94 -10.94 -4.78
N ILE A 34 -2.59 -10.75 -3.50
CA ILE A 34 -1.20 -10.60 -3.07
C ILE A 34 -0.34 -11.81 -3.50
N ASP A 35 -0.85 -13.01 -3.23
CA ASP A 35 -0.15 -14.25 -3.56
C ASP A 35 -0.18 -14.51 -5.07
N ARG A 36 -1.34 -14.33 -5.72
CA ARG A 36 -1.51 -14.53 -7.17
C ARG A 36 -0.58 -13.66 -8.01
N PHE A 37 -0.29 -12.45 -7.56
CA PHE A 37 0.55 -11.50 -8.29
C PHE A 37 1.97 -11.38 -7.74
N HIS A 38 2.39 -12.29 -6.84
CA HIS A 38 3.75 -12.34 -6.30
C HIS A 38 4.21 -10.98 -5.73
N ILE A 39 3.31 -10.26 -5.04
CA ILE A 39 3.56 -8.89 -4.61
C ILE A 39 4.75 -8.77 -3.66
N ALA A 40 4.95 -9.75 -2.78
CA ALA A 40 6.12 -9.80 -1.91
C ALA A 40 7.43 -9.86 -2.72
N GLU A 41 7.47 -10.66 -3.78
CA GLU A 41 8.62 -10.78 -4.68
C GLU A 41 8.83 -9.48 -5.48
N LEU A 42 7.75 -8.88 -5.96
CA LEU A 42 7.78 -7.61 -6.68
C LEU A 42 8.39 -6.47 -5.84
N LEU A 43 8.07 -6.43 -4.55
CA LEU A 43 8.63 -5.46 -3.60
C LEU A 43 10.02 -5.88 -3.06
N GLY A 44 10.48 -7.09 -3.39
CA GLY A 44 11.71 -7.67 -2.86
C GLY A 44 11.67 -7.89 -1.34
N VAL A 45 10.49 -8.15 -0.76
CA VAL A 45 10.34 -8.44 0.67
C VAL A 45 10.04 -9.92 0.89
N PRO A 46 10.44 -10.49 2.04
CA PRO A 46 9.93 -11.78 2.47
C PRO A 46 8.40 -11.76 2.53
N ARG A 47 7.76 -12.85 2.14
CA ARG A 47 6.30 -13.00 2.23
C ARG A 47 5.79 -12.71 3.64
N ASP A 48 6.50 -13.19 4.66
CA ASP A 48 6.15 -12.98 6.06
C ASP A 48 6.16 -11.50 6.46
N THR A 49 7.02 -10.67 5.84
CA THR A 49 7.02 -9.22 6.06
C THR A 49 5.75 -8.56 5.54
N LEU A 50 5.27 -9.00 4.38
CA LEU A 50 4.01 -8.49 3.81
C LEU A 50 2.80 -8.96 4.63
N VAL A 51 2.79 -10.23 5.05
CA VAL A 51 1.75 -10.78 5.94
C VAL A 51 1.74 -10.04 7.29
N GLN A 52 2.91 -9.77 7.85
CA GLN A 52 3.00 -8.99 9.09
C GLN A 52 2.51 -7.56 8.90
N ALA A 53 2.80 -6.92 7.76
CA ALA A 53 2.28 -5.58 7.48
C ALA A 53 0.74 -5.56 7.39
N ILE A 54 0.12 -6.60 6.84
CA ILE A 54 -1.34 -6.78 6.84
C ILE A 54 -1.85 -6.95 8.26
N ALA A 55 -1.26 -7.88 9.03
CA ALA A 55 -1.65 -8.16 10.40
C ALA A 55 -1.52 -6.92 11.31
N ASP A 56 -0.44 -6.17 11.17
CA ASP A 56 -0.19 -4.91 11.89
C ASP A 56 -1.25 -3.85 11.54
N HIS A 57 -1.62 -3.75 10.26
CA HIS A 57 -2.64 -2.81 9.82
C HIS A 57 -4.02 -3.18 10.40
N CYS A 58 -4.44 -4.45 10.25
CA CYS A 58 -5.69 -4.95 10.83
C CYS A 58 -5.72 -4.84 12.36
N GLY A 59 -4.59 -5.14 13.03
CA GLY A 59 -4.45 -5.01 14.48
C GLY A 59 -4.51 -3.56 14.96
N GLY A 60 -3.93 -2.62 14.19
CA GLY A 60 -4.04 -1.19 14.43
C GLY A 60 -5.48 -0.67 14.32
N LEU A 61 -6.25 -1.17 13.36
CA LEU A 61 -7.68 -0.87 13.23
C LEU A 61 -8.48 -1.37 14.44
N LEU A 62 -8.24 -2.61 14.89
CA LEU A 62 -8.88 -3.17 16.10
C LEU A 62 -8.55 -2.36 17.36
N ALA A 63 -7.30 -1.94 17.52
CA ALA A 63 -6.89 -1.09 18.65
C ALA A 63 -7.48 0.33 18.57
N SER A 64 -7.65 0.87 17.36
CA SER A 64 -8.23 2.21 17.14
C SER A 64 -9.75 2.26 17.33
N GLN A 65 -10.46 1.16 17.12
CA GLN A 65 -11.91 1.04 17.35
C GLN A 65 -12.32 1.19 18.83
N ALA A 66 -11.36 1.13 19.77
CA ALA A 66 -11.58 1.50 21.17
C ALA A 66 -11.85 3.01 21.38
N THR A 67 -11.72 3.82 20.31
CA THR A 67 -12.05 5.26 20.31
C THR A 67 -13.28 5.50 19.42
N PRO A 68 -14.42 5.96 19.96
CA PRO A 68 -15.62 6.23 19.17
C PRO A 68 -15.35 7.28 18.07
N GLY A 69 -15.62 6.93 16.81
CA GLY A 69 -15.47 7.82 15.64
C GLY A 69 -14.21 7.60 14.78
N ALA A 70 -13.35 6.66 15.13
CA ALA A 70 -12.14 6.35 14.35
C ALA A 70 -12.38 5.29 13.25
N VAL A 71 -13.31 5.54 12.34
CA VAL A 71 -13.26 4.88 11.01
C VAL A 71 -12.44 5.80 10.13
N ARG A 72 -11.11 5.66 10.16
CA ARG A 72 -10.26 6.47 9.28
C ARG A 72 -10.23 5.84 7.88
N VAL A 73 -11.14 6.37 7.06
CA VAL A 73 -10.83 6.79 5.69
C VAL A 73 -9.35 7.19 5.64
N LEU A 74 -8.58 6.60 4.71
CA LEU A 74 -7.18 6.88 4.41
C LEU A 74 -6.71 8.22 5.01
N ASP A 75 -5.98 8.16 6.12
CA ASP A 75 -5.42 9.37 6.72
C ASP A 75 -4.40 9.94 5.74
N LEU A 76 -4.77 11.02 5.06
CA LEU A 76 -3.95 11.63 4.02
C LEU A 76 -2.57 12.01 4.56
N GLU A 77 -2.50 12.55 5.78
CA GLU A 77 -1.24 12.96 6.39
C GLU A 77 -0.35 11.74 6.69
N GLN A 78 -0.94 10.63 7.15
CA GLN A 78 -0.21 9.39 7.37
C GLN A 78 0.30 8.81 6.04
N THR A 79 -0.54 8.85 5.01
CA THR A 79 -0.21 8.36 3.66
C THR A 79 0.93 9.17 3.05
N GLU A 80 0.87 10.50 3.13
CA GLU A 80 1.93 11.39 2.65
C GLU A 80 3.26 11.12 3.35
N ARG A 81 3.24 10.92 4.68
CA ARG A 81 4.46 10.57 5.43
C ARG A 81 5.06 9.24 4.99
N LEU A 82 4.23 8.24 4.67
CA LEU A 82 4.71 6.96 4.14
C LEU A 82 5.34 7.16 2.76
N LEU A 83 4.68 7.90 1.86
CA LEU A 83 5.19 8.20 0.52
C LEU A 83 6.52 8.96 0.57
N ASP A 84 6.63 9.97 1.44
CA ASP A 84 7.83 10.79 1.60
C ASP A 84 9.00 10.02 2.21
N SER A 85 8.73 8.96 2.97
CA SER A 85 9.78 8.11 3.55
C SER A 85 10.45 7.18 2.54
N ILE A 86 9.83 6.94 1.37
CA ILE A 86 10.41 6.15 0.28
C ILE A 86 11.14 7.11 -0.65
N THR A 87 12.46 7.18 -0.51
CA THR A 87 13.32 8.08 -1.30
C THR A 87 13.98 7.42 -2.50
N ASP A 88 14.03 6.08 -2.54
CA ASP A 88 14.61 5.32 -3.65
C ASP A 88 13.65 5.29 -4.86
N PRO A 89 14.02 5.90 -6.00
CA PRO A 89 13.17 5.94 -7.19
C PRO A 89 12.83 4.55 -7.76
N ALA A 90 13.71 3.55 -7.58
CA ALA A 90 13.43 2.19 -8.02
C ALA A 90 12.30 1.58 -7.16
N LEU A 91 12.35 1.77 -5.85
CA LEU A 91 11.32 1.29 -4.93
C LEU A 91 9.99 2.03 -5.13
N GLN A 92 10.02 3.34 -5.38
CA GLN A 92 8.81 4.12 -5.72
C GLN A 92 8.08 3.53 -6.94
N LYS A 93 8.83 3.22 -8.01
CA LYS A 93 8.25 2.56 -9.20
C LYS A 93 7.68 1.19 -8.89
N LEU A 94 8.38 0.37 -8.09
CA LEU A 94 7.91 -0.95 -7.69
C LEU A 94 6.60 -0.86 -6.87
N VAL A 95 6.51 0.10 -5.94
CA VAL A 95 5.27 0.34 -5.18
C VAL A 95 4.13 0.73 -6.11
N CYS A 96 4.33 1.70 -7.00
CA CYS A 96 3.28 2.08 -7.97
C CYS A 96 2.89 0.92 -8.89
N ARG A 97 3.83 0.06 -9.29
CA ARG A 97 3.54 -1.15 -10.08
C ARG A 97 2.72 -2.15 -9.28
N ALA A 98 3.08 -2.41 -8.02
CA ALA A 98 2.32 -3.28 -7.13
C ALA A 98 0.89 -2.78 -6.94
N MET A 99 0.72 -1.48 -6.65
CA MET A 99 -0.59 -0.83 -6.52
C MET A 99 -1.42 -0.97 -7.79
N LEU A 100 -0.82 -0.75 -8.97
CA LEU A 100 -1.51 -0.88 -10.25
C LEU A 100 -1.92 -2.33 -10.56
N VAL A 101 -1.07 -3.30 -10.26
CA VAL A 101 -1.38 -4.73 -10.46
C VAL A 101 -2.52 -5.16 -9.55
N LEU A 102 -2.48 -4.77 -8.28
CA LEU A 102 -3.54 -5.07 -7.31
C LEU A 102 -4.85 -4.39 -7.67
N ALA A 103 -4.83 -3.12 -8.04
CA ALA A 103 -6.01 -2.39 -8.52
C ALA A 103 -6.68 -3.05 -9.75
N LYS A 104 -5.90 -3.76 -10.58
CA LYS A 104 -6.41 -4.49 -11.75
C LYS A 104 -6.81 -5.95 -11.45
N ALA A 105 -6.53 -6.46 -10.26
CA ALA A 105 -6.62 -7.88 -9.91
C ALA A 105 -8.03 -8.48 -10.11
N ASP A 106 -9.05 -7.71 -9.79
CA ASP A 106 -10.46 -8.09 -9.82
C ASP A 106 -11.21 -7.51 -11.05
N GLY A 107 -10.48 -6.83 -11.94
CA GLY A 107 -11.01 -6.19 -13.13
C GLY A 107 -11.79 -4.89 -12.86
N ARG A 108 -11.79 -4.37 -11.63
CA ARG A 108 -12.47 -3.12 -11.26
C ARG A 108 -11.61 -2.28 -10.33
N ILE A 109 -11.08 -1.18 -10.86
CA ILE A 109 -10.39 -0.22 -10.00
C ILE A 109 -11.43 0.68 -9.32
N THR A 110 -11.47 0.67 -7.99
CA THR A 110 -12.31 1.57 -7.20
C THR A 110 -11.81 3.02 -7.28
N LEU A 111 -12.64 3.99 -6.88
CA LEU A 111 -12.23 5.40 -6.81
C LEU A 111 -11.13 5.62 -5.76
N SER A 112 -11.16 4.87 -4.65
CA SER A 112 -10.19 4.99 -3.57
C SER A 112 -8.80 4.51 -3.99
N GLU A 113 -8.71 3.35 -4.64
CA GLU A 113 -7.44 2.83 -5.19
C GLU A 113 -6.87 3.76 -6.27
N GLN A 114 -7.73 4.26 -7.17
CA GLN A 114 -7.34 5.24 -8.18
C GLN A 114 -6.79 6.53 -7.55
N THR A 115 -7.43 7.01 -6.49
CA THR A 115 -7.03 8.23 -5.80
C THR A 115 -5.65 8.04 -5.15
N LEU A 116 -5.45 6.92 -4.46
CA LEU A 116 -4.18 6.62 -3.80
C LEU A 116 -3.04 6.42 -4.80
N LEU A 117 -3.27 5.65 -5.88
CA LEU A 117 -2.29 5.46 -6.95
C LEU A 117 -1.93 6.78 -7.64
N ARG A 118 -2.93 7.61 -7.98
CA ARG A 118 -2.70 8.92 -8.61
C ARG A 118 -1.92 9.85 -7.69
N HIS A 119 -2.22 9.82 -6.40
CA HIS A 119 -1.51 10.61 -5.41
C HIS A 119 -0.03 10.19 -5.31
N ALA A 120 0.26 8.89 -5.24
CA ALA A 120 1.62 8.37 -5.23
C ALA A 120 2.40 8.75 -6.51
N LEU A 121 1.78 8.56 -7.69
CA LEU A 121 2.37 8.96 -8.98
C LEU A 121 2.70 10.47 -9.01
N THR A 122 1.76 11.30 -8.55
CA THR A 122 1.95 12.76 -8.51
C THR A 122 3.07 13.15 -7.56
N ARG A 123 3.13 12.53 -6.37
CA ARG A 123 4.13 12.83 -5.33
C ARG A 123 5.54 12.45 -5.78
N TRP A 124 5.69 11.34 -6.51
CA TRP A 124 6.98 10.85 -7.00
C TRP A 124 7.33 11.30 -8.41
N GLY A 125 6.49 12.11 -9.06
CA GLY A 125 6.72 12.58 -10.43
C GLY A 125 6.74 11.46 -11.48
N LEU A 126 5.97 10.39 -11.25
CA LEU A 126 5.84 9.24 -12.13
C LEU A 126 4.58 9.33 -12.99
N THR A 127 4.59 8.69 -14.15
CA THR A 127 3.40 8.54 -15.01
C THR A 127 2.89 7.10 -14.99
N LEU A 128 1.63 6.90 -15.38
CA LEU A 128 1.09 5.55 -15.55
C LEU A 128 1.91 4.73 -16.57
N GLU A 129 2.38 5.34 -17.66
CA GLU A 129 3.22 4.61 -18.63
C GLU A 129 4.52 4.13 -17.99
N SER A 130 5.13 4.94 -17.13
CA SER A 130 6.41 4.61 -16.48
C SER A 130 6.34 3.41 -15.53
N VAL A 131 5.14 3.04 -15.08
CA VAL A 131 4.91 1.94 -14.13
C VAL A 131 4.09 0.78 -14.72
N SER A 132 3.52 0.97 -15.93
CA SER A 132 2.69 -0.03 -16.62
C SER A 132 3.49 -0.98 -17.52
N VAL A 133 4.81 -0.91 -17.52
CA VAL A 133 5.65 -1.65 -18.48
C VAL A 133 5.45 -3.16 -18.33
N ASP A 134 5.09 -3.80 -19.46
CA ASP A 134 5.00 -5.24 -19.72
C ASP A 134 6.06 -6.07 -18.94
#